data_AF-A0A954HI07-F1
#
_entry.id   AF-A0A954HI07-F1
#
_cell.length_a   1.000
_cell.length_b   1.000
_cell.length_c   1.000
_cell.angle_alpha   90.00
_cell.angle_beta   90.00
_cell.angle_gamma   90.00
#
_symmetry.space_group_name_H-M   'P 1'
#
loop_
_entity.id
_entity.type
_entity.pdbx_description
1 polymer ?
#
loop_
_entity_poly.entity_id
_entity_poly.type
_entity_poly.pdbx_seq_one_letter_code
_entity_poly.pdbx_strand_id
1 'polypeptide(L)'
;MASSSPESDPVKYFGFKDLHGFKDFVGYVFLCTPDKFPEEEWLQPCEQMNLERAFVGLRYGLDLATKEKGEHQVISECRRLVDEAYDNFIAGEIGDGKRKLYDVRMLIKKLPSR
;
A
#
# COMPACT_ATOMS: atom_id res chain seq x y z
N MET A 1 13.86 -7.95 -22.09
CA MET A 1 14.05 -7.55 -20.68
C MET A 1 12.72 -7.76 -20.00
N ALA A 2 12.64 -8.65 -19.01
CA ALA A 2 11.36 -8.95 -18.36
C ALA A 2 10.94 -7.74 -17.53
N SER A 3 9.87 -7.07 -17.96
CA SER A 3 9.16 -6.10 -17.14
C SER A 3 8.84 -6.78 -15.81
N SER A 4 9.46 -6.32 -14.73
CA SER A 4 9.22 -6.89 -13.41
C SER A 4 7.85 -6.41 -12.96
N SER A 5 6.80 -7.20 -13.24
CA SER A 5 5.46 -6.92 -12.74
C SER A 5 5.49 -7.01 -11.20
N PRO A 6 4.84 -6.09 -10.47
CA PRO A 6 4.72 -6.16 -9.01
C PRO A 6 4.15 -7.51 -8.53
N GLU A 7 3.40 -8.21 -9.38
CA GLU A 7 2.80 -9.51 -9.06
C GLU A 7 3.80 -10.67 -9.08
N SER A 8 4.90 -10.55 -9.82
CA SER A 8 5.88 -11.63 -10.01
C SER A 8 6.86 -11.75 -8.83
N ASP A 9 7.21 -10.62 -8.19
CA ASP A 9 8.09 -10.56 -7.02
C ASP A 9 7.76 -9.31 -6.18
N PRO A 10 6.71 -9.35 -5.34
CA PRO A 10 6.24 -8.20 -4.58
C PRO A 10 7.23 -7.76 -3.50
N VAL A 11 8.06 -8.67 -2.97
CA VAL A 11 9.10 -8.30 -1.99
C VAL A 11 10.15 -7.44 -2.65
N LYS A 12 10.65 -7.83 -3.83
CA LYS A 12 11.61 -7.04 -4.58
C LYS A 12 11.02 -5.71 -5.06
N TYR A 13 9.74 -5.71 -5.42
CA TYR A 13 9.09 -4.52 -5.96
C TYR A 13 8.74 -3.48 -4.88
N PHE A 14 8.19 -3.90 -3.74
CA PHE A 14 7.75 -2.98 -2.68
C PHE A 14 8.76 -2.80 -1.54
N GLY A 15 9.79 -3.65 -1.46
CA GLY A 15 10.87 -3.52 -0.48
C GLY A 15 10.51 -3.95 0.94
N PHE A 16 9.38 -4.63 1.16
CA PHE A 16 9.01 -5.15 2.48
C PHE A 16 8.54 -6.62 2.43
N LYS A 17 8.73 -7.32 3.54
CA LYS A 17 8.41 -8.75 3.70
C LYS A 17 7.71 -9.09 5.02
N ASP A 18 7.44 -8.08 5.85
CA ASP A 18 6.83 -8.25 7.16
C ASP A 18 5.91 -7.08 7.52
N LEU A 19 5.18 -7.23 8.63
CA LEU A 19 4.26 -6.21 9.14
C LEU A 19 4.96 -4.89 9.53
N HIS A 20 6.24 -4.91 9.91
CA HIS A 20 6.96 -3.66 10.23
C HIS A 20 7.19 -2.84 8.96
N GLY A 21 7.82 -3.44 7.94
CA GLY A 21 8.03 -2.78 6.66
C GLY A 21 6.73 -2.39 5.96
N PHE A 22 5.66 -3.18 6.13
CA PHE A 22 4.35 -2.80 5.60
C PHE A 22 3.82 -1.50 6.23
N LYS A 23 3.99 -1.27 7.54
CA LYS A 23 3.55 -0.02 8.19
C LYS A 23 4.28 1.20 7.64
N ASP A 24 5.57 1.06 7.34
CA ASP A 24 6.37 2.12 6.72
C ASP A 24 5.88 2.41 5.30
N PHE A 25 5.58 1.35 4.54
CA PHE A 25 5.00 1.47 3.20
C PHE A 25 3.64 2.19 3.21
N VAL A 26 2.74 1.91 4.16
CA VAL A 26 1.49 2.67 4.33
C VAL A 26 1.77 4.16 4.56
N GLY A 27 2.81 4.49 5.34
CA GLY A 27 3.25 5.86 5.57
C GLY A 27 3.73 6.55 4.28
N TYR A 28 4.55 5.86 3.49
CA TYR A 28 5.02 6.33 2.18
C TYR A 28 3.85 6.61 1.23
N VAL A 29 2.93 5.66 1.05
CA VAL A 29 1.76 5.83 0.16
C VAL A 29 0.87 6.99 0.62
N PHE A 30 0.65 7.14 1.92
CA PHE A 30 -0.12 8.28 2.46
C PHE A 30 0.49 9.65 2.12
N LEU A 31 1.82 9.77 2.14
CA LEU A 31 2.52 11.02 1.83
C LEU A 31 2.52 11.34 0.33
N CYS A 32 2.66 10.31 -0.50
CA CYS A 32 2.77 10.45 -1.94
C CYS A 32 1.42 10.52 -2.67
N THR A 33 0.34 9.98 -2.10
CA THR A 33 -0.96 9.99 -2.79
C THR A 33 -1.54 11.40 -2.99
N PRO A 34 -2.27 11.62 -4.11
CA PRO A 34 -2.56 10.64 -5.16
C PRO A 34 -1.44 10.46 -6.21
N ASP A 35 -0.57 11.45 -6.40
CA ASP A 35 0.26 11.59 -7.62
C ASP A 35 1.69 12.10 -7.37
N LYS A 36 2.13 12.20 -6.11
CA LYS A 36 3.44 12.71 -5.69
C LYS A 36 4.43 11.60 -5.37
N PHE A 37 4.35 10.48 -6.09
CA PHE A 37 5.36 9.43 -5.97
C PHE A 37 6.68 9.93 -6.58
N PRO A 38 7.82 9.80 -5.88
CA PRO A 38 9.11 10.18 -6.44
C PRO A 38 9.43 9.31 -7.66
N GLU A 39 10.06 9.92 -8.66
CA GLU A 39 10.66 9.20 -9.78
C GLU A 39 12.06 8.75 -9.40
N GLU A 40 12.37 7.49 -9.67
CA GLU A 40 13.69 6.91 -9.42
C GLU A 40 14.48 6.81 -10.72
N GLU A 41 15.69 7.40 -10.76
CA GLU A 41 16.52 7.49 -11.98
C GLU A 41 16.89 6.12 -12.58
N TRP A 42 16.90 5.07 -11.75
CA TRP A 42 17.23 3.70 -12.16
C TRP A 42 16.03 2.87 -12.62
N LEU A 43 14.81 3.39 -12.55
CA LEU A 43 13.59 2.69 -12.97
C LEU A 43 13.12 3.18 -14.35
N GLN A 44 12.67 2.25 -15.19
CA GLN A 44 11.99 2.62 -16.44
C GLN A 44 10.66 3.33 -16.11
N PRO A 45 10.11 4.17 -17.02
CA PRO A 45 8.81 4.82 -16.81
C PRO A 45 7.68 3.85 -16.45
N CYS A 46 7.70 2.64 -17.02
CA CYS A 46 6.71 1.60 -16.71
C CYS A 46 6.96 0.87 -15.38
N GLU A 47 8.08 1.12 -14.71
CA GLU A 47 8.43 0.55 -13.41
C GLU A 47 8.26 1.55 -12.27
N GLN A 48 8.10 2.85 -12.58
CA GLN A 48 7.91 3.91 -11.59
C GLN A 48 6.72 3.66 -10.69
N MET A 49 6.80 4.09 -9.44
CA MET A 49 5.67 4.01 -8.52
C MET A 49 4.57 4.96 -8.99
N ASN A 50 3.32 4.48 -8.95
CA ASN A 50 2.13 5.28 -9.22
C ASN A 50 1.00 4.85 -8.28
N LEU A 51 -0.15 5.51 -8.38
CA LEU A 51 -1.31 5.20 -7.55
C LEU A 51 -1.70 3.71 -7.61
N GLU A 52 -1.88 3.17 -8.81
CA GLU A 52 -2.30 1.77 -9.01
C GLU A 52 -1.33 0.79 -8.34
N ARG A 53 -0.03 0.93 -8.58
CA ARG A 53 1.01 0.07 -8.02
C ARG A 53 1.13 0.21 -6.51
N ALA A 54 1.00 1.43 -5.99
CA ALA A 54 0.97 1.66 -4.56
C ALA A 54 -0.17 0.89 -3.88
N PHE A 55 -1.35 0.87 -4.49
CA PHE A 55 -2.51 0.13 -3.98
C PHE A 55 -2.39 -1.39 -4.13
N VAL A 56 -1.70 -1.89 -5.17
CA VAL A 56 -1.28 -3.31 -5.23
C VAL A 56 -0.39 -3.65 -4.03
N GLY A 57 0.58 -2.79 -3.71
CA GLY A 57 1.46 -2.96 -2.54
C GLY A 57 0.70 -2.94 -1.21
N LEU A 58 -0.28 -2.05 -1.06
CA LEU A 58 -1.12 -2.00 0.14
C LEU A 58 -1.90 -3.30 0.35
N ARG A 59 -2.50 -3.86 -0.71
CA ARG A 59 -3.24 -5.13 -0.65
C ARG A 59 -2.31 -6.31 -0.33
N TYR A 60 -1.14 -6.36 -0.96
CA TYR A 60 -0.11 -7.35 -0.65
C TYR A 60 0.32 -7.31 0.83
N GLY A 61 0.54 -6.11 1.39
CA GLY A 61 0.91 -5.97 2.79
C GLY A 61 -0.19 -6.40 3.76
N LEU A 62 -1.46 -6.24 3.39
CA LEU A 62 -2.58 -6.78 4.16
C LEU A 62 -2.63 -8.32 4.09
N ASP A 63 -2.32 -8.92 2.93
CA ASP A 63 -2.21 -10.38 2.82
C ASP A 63 -1.05 -10.92 3.69
N LEU A 64 0.08 -10.22 3.74
CA LEU A 64 1.19 -10.55 4.66
C LEU A 64 0.75 -10.45 6.12
N ALA A 65 0.07 -9.37 6.49
CA ALA A 65 -0.44 -9.19 7.84
C ALA A 65 -1.39 -10.33 8.25
N THR A 66 -2.28 -10.76 7.35
CA THR A 66 -3.16 -11.91 7.57
C THR A 66 -2.37 -13.20 7.75
N LYS A 67 -1.33 -13.44 6.92
CA LYS A 67 -0.46 -14.62 7.07
C LYS A 67 0.27 -14.63 8.42
N GLU A 68 0.73 -13.49 8.91
CA GLU A 68 1.47 -13.38 10.16
C GLU A 68 0.60 -13.43 11.42
N LYS A 69 -0.61 -12.86 11.37
CA LYS A 69 -1.47 -12.65 12.55
C LYS A 69 -2.72 -13.52 12.54
N GLY A 70 -3.01 -14.19 11.43
CA GLY A 70 -4.29 -14.84 11.18
C GLY A 70 -5.38 -13.83 10.80
N GLU A 71 -6.60 -14.35 10.62
CA GLU A 71 -7.79 -13.53 10.43
C GLU A 71 -7.98 -12.57 11.61
N HIS A 72 -8.06 -11.27 11.31
CA HIS A 72 -8.12 -10.22 12.32
C HIS A 72 -8.98 -9.06 11.83
N GLN A 73 -9.96 -8.64 12.62
CA GLN A 73 -10.94 -7.62 12.25
C GLN A 73 -10.29 -6.30 11.78
N VAL A 74 -9.21 -5.88 12.42
CA VAL A 74 -8.42 -4.70 11.99
C VAL A 74 -7.89 -4.85 10.57
N ILE A 75 -7.42 -6.04 10.17
CA ILE A 75 -6.88 -6.27 8.81
C ILE A 75 -8.02 -6.25 7.79
N SER A 76 -9.16 -6.89 8.11
CA SER A 76 -10.35 -6.85 7.27
C SER A 76 -10.87 -5.43 7.06
N GLU A 77 -10.89 -4.62 8.12
CA GLU A 77 -11.28 -3.21 8.04
C GLU A 77 -10.28 -2.38 7.24
N CYS A 78 -8.97 -2.58 7.44
CA CYS A 78 -7.96 -1.93 6.61
C CYS A 78 -8.13 -2.28 5.13
N ARG A 79 -8.51 -3.51 4.78
CA ARG A 79 -8.76 -3.91 3.38
C ARG A 79 -9.91 -3.09 2.78
N ARG A 80 -11.04 -3.02 3.48
CA ARG A 80 -12.19 -2.20 3.06
C ARG A 80 -11.80 -0.74 2.85
N LEU A 81 -11.05 -0.15 3.79
CA LEU A 81 -10.61 1.23 3.71
C LEU A 81 -9.60 1.47 2.58
N VAL A 82 -8.72 0.51 2.28
CA VAL A 82 -7.80 0.59 1.14
C VAL A 82 -8.59 0.58 -0.17
N ASP A 83 -9.57 -0.30 -0.33
CA ASP A 83 -10.36 -0.32 -1.57
C ASP A 83 -11.18 0.97 -1.74
N GLU A 84 -11.83 1.45 -0.67
CA GLU A 84 -12.54 2.75 -0.70
C GLU A 84 -11.62 3.94 -1.00
N ALA A 85 -10.40 3.94 -0.45
CA ALA A 85 -9.44 5.00 -0.72
C ALA A 85 -9.05 5.04 -2.20
N TYR A 86 -8.87 3.87 -2.82
CA TYR A 86 -8.55 3.77 -4.24
C TYR A 86 -9.67 4.33 -5.10
N ASP A 87 -10.91 3.89 -4.84
CA ASP A 87 -12.09 4.34 -5.59
C ASP A 87 -12.25 5.87 -5.51
N ASN A 88 -12.07 6.45 -4.31
CA ASN A 88 -12.11 7.90 -4.13
C ASN A 88 -11.00 8.61 -4.93
N PHE A 89 -9.77 8.10 -4.95
CA PHE A 89 -8.70 8.71 -5.74
C PHE A 89 -8.97 8.65 -7.24
N ILE A 90 -9.50 7.53 -7.74
CA ILE A 90 -9.89 7.40 -9.15
C ILE A 90 -11.06 8.34 -9.50
N ALA A 91 -11.99 8.56 -8.56
CA ALA A 91 -13.09 9.52 -8.71
C ALA A 91 -12.68 10.99 -8.58
N GLY A 92 -11.42 11.29 -8.20
CA GLY A 92 -10.93 12.65 -7.94
C GLY A 92 -11.30 13.19 -6.55
N GLU A 93 -11.86 12.36 -5.67
CA GLU A 93 -12.24 12.67 -4.29
C GLU A 93 -11.03 12.58 -3.35
N ILE A 94 -9.99 13.39 -3.64
CA ILE A 94 -8.67 13.31 -2.99
C ILE A 94 -8.75 13.40 -1.46
N GLY A 95 -9.61 14.27 -0.93
CA GLY A 95 -9.78 14.48 0.51
C GLY A 95 -10.27 13.23 1.23
N ASP A 96 -11.26 12.56 0.66
CA ASP A 96 -11.82 11.34 1.24
C ASP A 96 -10.87 10.16 1.05
N GLY A 97 -10.21 10.04 -0.11
CA GLY A 97 -9.12 9.08 -0.32
C GLY A 97 -8.02 9.19 0.75
N LYS A 98 -7.56 10.41 1.04
CA LYS A 98 -6.54 10.65 2.08
C LYS A 98 -7.05 10.33 3.48
N ARG A 99 -8.31 10.65 3.80
CA ARG A 99 -8.90 10.34 5.10
C ARG A 99 -8.91 8.82 5.34
N LYS A 100 -9.31 8.04 4.35
CA LYS A 100 -9.31 6.56 4.43
C LYS A 100 -7.91 6.00 4.63
N LEU A 101 -6.90 6.47 3.88
CA LEU A 101 -5.51 6.05 4.11
C LEU A 101 -4.96 6.45 5.48
N TYR A 102 -5.38 7.61 6.00
CA TYR A 102 -5.06 7.99 7.37
C TYR A 102 -5.63 6.99 8.38
N ASP A 103 -6.90 6.59 8.22
CA ASP A 103 -7.54 5.60 9.08
C ASP A 103 -6.84 4.24 9.02
N VAL A 104 -6.47 3.77 7.81
CA VAL A 104 -5.62 2.57 7.62
C VAL A 104 -4.33 2.69 8.42
N ARG A 105 -3.61 3.81 8.28
CA ARG A 105 -2.35 4.06 8.99
C ARG A 105 -2.53 4.04 10.51
N MET A 106 -3.63 4.57 11.02
CA MET A 106 -3.91 4.59 12.46
C MET A 106 -4.32 3.21 12.99
N LEU A 107 -5.08 2.44 12.22
CA LEU A 107 -5.51 1.09 12.56
C LEU A 107 -4.35 0.09 12.53
N ILE A 108 -3.57 0.08 11.45
CA ILE A 108 -2.48 -0.88 11.28
C ILE A 108 -1.37 -0.71 12.33
N LYS A 109 -1.14 0.52 12.80
CA LYS A 109 -0.21 0.81 13.91
C LYS A 109 -0.57 0.11 15.22
N LYS A 110 -1.85 -0.21 15.44
CA LYS A 110 -2.33 -0.91 16.64
C LYS A 110 -1.99 -2.39 16.62
N LEU A 111 -1.71 -2.97 15.46
CA LEU A 111 -1.25 -4.36 15.38
C LEU A 111 0.20 -4.44 15.88
N PRO A 112 0.54 -5.30 16.84
CA PRO A 112 1.91 -5.43 17.30
C PRO A 112 2.79 -6.00 16.18
N SER A 113 3.93 -5.36 15.89
CA SER A 113 4.98 -6.01 15.09
C SER A 113 5.56 -7.18 15.90
N ARG A 114 5.97 -8.26 15.22
CA ARG A 114 6.67 -9.37 15.89
C ARG A 114 8.09 -8.96 16.26
#